data_AF-A0A838R540-F1
#
_entry.id   AF-A0A838R540-F1
#
_cell.length_a   1.000
_cell.length_b   1.000
_cell.length_c   1.000
_cell.angle_alpha   90.00
_cell.angle_beta   90.00
_cell.angle_gamma   90.00
#
_symmetry.space_group_name_H-M   'P 1'
#
loop_
_entity.id
_entity.type
_entity.pdbx_description
1 polymer ?
#
loop_
_entity_poly.entity_id
_entity_poly.type
_entity_poly.pdbx_seq_one_letter_code
_entity_poly.pdbx_strand_id
1 'polypeptide(L)'
;MDAAEAVWNLRVLSKTPPPEDFVGVTNSDLAFIDNYAIQGNYNGYQVWDITNPSRPRLETAYVCPASQSDVSVYRNLLFVSGEGLTGRLDCGTQGVEDTVSSDRLRGLRIFDISDIKNPKNVGNVQTCRGSHTHSVLVDPRDQENIYVYISGSSQVRSPSELAGCLDVMPAQDSNSALFR
;
A
#
# COMPACT_ATOMS: atom_id res chain seq x y z
N MET A 1 -7.48 -11.01 -25.57
CA MET A 1 -7.06 -9.77 -26.25
C MET A 1 -5.54 -9.83 -26.36
N ASP A 2 -5.02 -9.96 -27.58
CA ASP A 2 -3.57 -9.88 -27.86
C ASP A 2 -3.14 -8.42 -27.76
N ALA A 3 -2.65 -8.00 -26.60
CA ALA A 3 -1.88 -6.77 -26.52
C ALA A 3 -0.51 -7.04 -27.13
N ALA A 4 -0.17 -6.35 -28.23
CA ALA A 4 1.16 -6.43 -28.81
C ALA A 4 2.23 -6.05 -27.78
N GLU A 5 3.29 -6.83 -27.68
CA GLU A 5 4.38 -6.65 -26.72
C GLU A 5 5.37 -5.59 -27.23
N ALA A 6 5.38 -4.40 -26.60
CA ALA A 6 6.30 -3.32 -26.93
C ALA A 6 7.62 -3.48 -26.14
N VAL A 7 8.63 -4.11 -26.75
CA VAL A 7 9.90 -4.47 -26.10
C VAL A 7 11.15 -3.88 -26.78
N TRP A 8 11.06 -2.67 -27.33
CA TRP A 8 12.24 -2.07 -27.95
C TRP A 8 13.36 -1.84 -26.91
N ASN A 9 14.54 -2.43 -27.16
CA ASN A 9 15.68 -2.47 -26.23
C ASN A 9 15.39 -3.15 -24.87
N LEU A 10 14.32 -3.95 -24.77
CA LEU A 10 13.98 -4.72 -23.59
C LEU A 10 13.92 -6.21 -23.92
N ARG A 11 14.23 -7.06 -22.94
CA ARG A 11 14.02 -8.50 -23.02
C ARG A 11 13.11 -8.91 -21.87
N VAL A 12 11.90 -9.36 -22.18
CA VAL A 12 11.02 -9.93 -21.17
C VAL A 12 11.62 -11.24 -20.69
N LEU A 13 11.86 -11.29 -19.38
CA LEU A 13 12.47 -12.46 -18.72
C LEU A 13 11.42 -13.46 -18.26
N SER A 14 10.25 -12.98 -17.83
CA SER A 14 9.15 -13.81 -17.36
C SER A 14 7.79 -13.13 -17.56
N LYS A 15 6.76 -13.96 -17.69
CA LYS A 15 5.33 -13.61 -17.63
C LYS A 15 4.60 -14.50 -16.61
N THR A 16 5.30 -14.92 -15.54
CA THR A 16 4.71 -15.74 -14.46
C THR A 16 3.40 -15.10 -14.01
N PRO A 17 2.26 -15.82 -14.07
CA PRO A 17 0.98 -15.25 -13.72
C PRO A 17 0.88 -15.02 -12.21
N PRO A 18 0.18 -13.97 -11.76
CA PRO A 18 -0.15 -13.80 -10.36
C PRO A 18 -1.19 -14.84 -9.89
N PRO A 19 -1.40 -15.01 -8.57
CA PRO A 19 -2.51 -15.79 -8.02
C PRO A 19 -3.87 -15.23 -8.45
N GLU A 20 -4.89 -16.09 -8.43
CA GLU A 20 -6.25 -15.77 -8.89
C GLU A 20 -6.82 -14.48 -8.29
N ASP A 21 -6.64 -14.27 -6.98
CA ASP A 21 -7.12 -13.08 -6.25
C ASP A 21 -6.55 -11.74 -6.76
N PHE A 22 -5.48 -11.78 -7.55
CA PHE A 22 -4.77 -10.62 -8.09
C PHE A 22 -4.90 -10.50 -9.62
N VAL A 23 -5.49 -11.49 -10.29
CA VAL A 23 -5.69 -11.48 -11.75
C VAL A 23 -6.69 -10.39 -12.13
N GLY A 24 -6.32 -9.53 -13.09
CA GLY A 24 -7.19 -8.46 -13.57
C GLY A 24 -7.31 -7.28 -12.60
N VAL A 25 -6.55 -7.28 -11.50
CA VAL A 25 -6.51 -6.20 -10.52
C VAL A 25 -5.26 -5.35 -10.76
N THR A 26 -5.39 -4.04 -10.62
CA THR A 26 -4.31 -3.07 -10.85
C THR A 26 -3.13 -3.30 -9.91
N ASN A 27 -1.94 -3.52 -10.47
CA ASN A 27 -0.67 -3.42 -9.76
C ASN A 27 -0.27 -1.95 -9.65
N SER A 28 0.33 -1.56 -8.53
CA SER A 28 0.57 -0.15 -8.18
C SER A 28 2.06 0.18 -8.09
N ASP A 29 2.82 -0.62 -7.35
CA ASP A 29 4.20 -0.31 -6.99
C ASP A 29 5.05 -1.56 -6.74
N LEU A 30 6.37 -1.38 -6.65
CA LEU A 30 7.35 -2.41 -6.36
C LEU A 30 8.37 -1.95 -5.32
N ALA A 31 8.60 -2.79 -4.31
CA ALA A 31 9.72 -2.66 -3.38
C ALA A 31 10.60 -3.91 -3.46
N PHE A 32 11.88 -3.77 -3.10
CA PHE A 32 12.87 -4.84 -3.16
C PHE A 32 13.57 -5.01 -1.81
N ILE A 33 13.75 -6.27 -1.40
CA ILE A 33 14.55 -6.64 -0.24
C ILE A 33 15.26 -7.97 -0.54
N ASP A 34 16.58 -7.99 -0.42
CA ASP A 34 17.42 -9.13 -0.79
C ASP A 34 17.09 -9.68 -2.19
N ASN A 35 16.61 -10.93 -2.28
CA ASN A 35 16.20 -11.60 -3.52
C ASN A 35 14.68 -11.56 -3.74
N TYR A 36 13.95 -10.69 -3.04
CA TYR A 36 12.50 -10.61 -3.15
C TYR A 36 12.05 -9.30 -3.80
N ALA A 37 11.05 -9.40 -4.67
CA ALA A 37 10.26 -8.28 -5.13
C ALA A 37 8.88 -8.33 -4.46
N ILE A 38 8.54 -7.27 -3.72
CA ILE A 38 7.21 -7.08 -3.14
C ILE A 38 6.42 -6.19 -4.11
N GLN A 39 5.34 -6.73 -4.66
CA GLN A 39 4.49 -6.08 -5.64
C GLN A 39 3.18 -5.65 -4.99
N GLY A 40 2.95 -4.34 -4.93
CA GLY A 40 1.70 -3.73 -4.54
C GLY A 40 0.60 -3.97 -5.58
N ASN A 41 -0.62 -4.19 -5.10
CA ASN A 41 -1.80 -4.39 -5.92
C ASN A 41 -3.05 -3.90 -5.18
N TYR A 42 -4.09 -3.44 -5.87
CA TYR A 42 -5.26 -2.88 -5.17
C TYR A 42 -5.96 -3.87 -4.21
N ASN A 43 -5.73 -5.18 -4.37
CA ASN A 43 -6.20 -6.23 -3.47
C ASN A 43 -5.21 -6.61 -2.33
N GLY A 44 -4.03 -6.00 -2.25
CA GLY A 44 -3.02 -6.28 -1.22
C GLY A 44 -1.60 -6.24 -1.76
N TYR A 45 -0.78 -7.24 -1.44
CA TYR A 45 0.57 -7.35 -2.02
C TYR A 45 1.01 -8.79 -2.22
N GLN A 46 1.94 -8.98 -3.15
CA GLN A 46 2.53 -10.28 -3.50
C GLN A 46 4.03 -10.22 -3.29
N VAL A 47 4.62 -11.26 -2.70
CA VAL A 47 6.06 -11.40 -2.55
C VAL A 47 6.56 -12.45 -3.54
N TRP A 48 7.49 -12.05 -4.39
CA TRP A 48 8.09 -12.88 -5.41
C TRP A 48 9.56 -13.14 -5.08
N ASP A 49 9.97 -14.40 -4.99
CA ASP A 49 11.38 -14.78 -5.05
C ASP A 49 11.88 -14.59 -6.49
N ILE A 50 12.81 -13.65 -6.65
CA ILE A 50 13.43 -13.27 -7.92
C ILE A 50 14.88 -13.75 -8.04
N THR A 51 15.33 -14.71 -7.21
CA THR A 51 16.66 -15.33 -7.30
C THR A 51 16.95 -15.85 -8.71
N ASN A 52 15.92 -16.36 -9.41
CA ASN A 52 15.96 -16.58 -10.85
C ASN A 52 14.97 -15.63 -11.55
N PRO A 53 15.41 -14.50 -12.13
CA PRO A 53 14.51 -13.50 -12.71
C PRO A 53 13.79 -13.98 -13.98
N SER A 54 14.26 -15.07 -14.62
CA SER A 54 13.55 -15.71 -15.74
C SER A 54 12.41 -16.63 -15.30
N ARG A 55 12.39 -17.00 -14.01
CA ARG A 55 11.41 -17.90 -13.41
C ARG A 55 11.10 -17.47 -11.96
N PRO A 56 10.59 -16.25 -11.74
CA PRO A 56 10.20 -15.80 -10.42
C PRO A 56 9.15 -16.73 -9.83
N ARG A 57 9.22 -16.96 -8.53
CA ARG A 57 8.29 -17.84 -7.80
C ARG A 57 7.54 -17.01 -6.78
N LEU A 58 6.25 -17.27 -6.64
CA LEU A 58 5.48 -16.67 -5.57
C LEU A 58 5.95 -17.27 -4.24
N GLU A 59 6.42 -16.43 -3.33
CA GLU A 59 6.80 -16.83 -1.99
C GLU A 59 5.59 -16.78 -1.05
N THR A 60 4.86 -15.66 -1.09
CA THR A 60 3.59 -15.49 -0.38
C THR A 60 2.75 -14.40 -1.06
N ALA A 61 1.44 -14.43 -0.85
CA ALA A 61 0.53 -13.38 -1.28
C ALA A 61 -0.39 -13.02 -0.13
N TYR A 62 -0.56 -11.73 0.12
CA TYR A 62 -1.35 -11.22 1.22
C TYR A 62 -2.55 -10.45 0.67
N VAL A 63 -3.72 -11.10 0.66
CA VAL A 63 -4.99 -10.50 0.25
C VAL A 63 -5.47 -9.61 1.40
N CYS A 64 -5.43 -8.31 1.17
CA CYS A 64 -5.84 -7.31 2.13
C CYS A 64 -6.25 -6.05 1.37
N PRO A 65 -7.46 -6.01 0.77
CA PRO A 65 -7.87 -4.92 -0.10
C PRO A 65 -7.86 -3.57 0.62
N ALA A 66 -7.39 -2.54 -0.07
CA ALA A 66 -7.45 -1.14 0.38
C ALA A 66 -7.34 -0.11 -0.75
N SER A 67 -7.24 -0.57 -2.01
CA SER A 67 -6.72 0.19 -3.15
C SER A 67 -5.29 0.70 -2.95
N GLN A 68 -4.65 1.13 -4.03
CA GLN A 68 -3.26 1.58 -4.04
C GLN A 68 -2.30 0.47 -3.63
N SER A 69 -2.08 0.26 -2.33
CA SER A 69 -1.12 -0.71 -1.83
C SER A 69 0.28 -0.49 -2.38
N ASP A 70 0.64 0.77 -2.63
CA ASP A 70 2.02 1.20 -2.87
C ASP A 70 2.89 0.76 -1.70
N VAL A 71 4.11 0.30 -1.98
CA VAL A 71 4.95 -0.42 -1.02
C VAL A 71 6.31 0.22 -0.84
N SER A 72 6.77 0.32 0.40
CA SER A 72 8.18 0.63 0.70
C SER A 72 8.68 -0.28 1.81
N VAL A 73 9.97 -0.60 1.76
CA VAL A 73 10.62 -1.44 2.77
C VAL A 73 11.69 -0.65 3.49
N TYR A 74 11.72 -0.76 4.82
CA TYR A 74 12.82 -0.32 5.66
C TYR A 74 13.18 -1.41 6.64
N ARG A 75 14.37 -2.01 6.48
CA ARG A 75 14.81 -3.17 7.27
C ARG A 75 13.73 -4.26 7.21
N ASN A 76 13.14 -4.61 8.36
CA ASN A 76 12.12 -5.63 8.48
C ASN A 76 10.69 -5.05 8.47
N LEU A 77 10.51 -3.78 8.11
CA LEU A 77 9.19 -3.15 8.04
C LEU A 77 8.79 -2.95 6.58
N LEU A 78 7.57 -3.36 6.27
CA LEU A 78 6.88 -3.08 5.01
C LEU A 78 5.76 -2.08 5.28
N PHE A 79 5.79 -0.97 4.56
CA PHE A 79 4.74 0.05 4.57
C PHE A 79 3.86 -0.15 3.35
N VAL A 80 2.54 -0.15 3.56
CA VAL A 80 1.55 -0.40 2.49
C VAL A 80 0.48 0.69 2.53
N SER A 81 0.37 1.45 1.44
CA SER A 81 -0.65 2.49 1.27
C SER A 81 -2.06 1.91 1.19
N GLY A 82 -3.04 2.63 1.72
CA GLY A 82 -4.46 2.34 1.51
C GLY A 82 -5.27 3.63 1.41
N GLU A 83 -6.01 3.79 0.32
CA GLU A 83 -6.77 5.02 0.05
C GLU A 83 -8.28 4.80 -0.04
N GLY A 84 -8.66 3.63 -0.55
CA GLY A 84 -10.00 3.28 -0.93
C GLY A 84 -10.94 3.28 0.26
N LEU A 85 -12.23 3.49 -0.04
CA LEU A 85 -13.25 3.50 1.01
C LEU A 85 -13.56 2.09 1.50
N THR A 86 -13.39 1.05 0.69
CA THR A 86 -13.83 -0.30 1.07
C THR A 86 -12.80 -1.08 1.88
N GLY A 87 -11.56 -0.60 2.01
CA GLY A 87 -10.51 -1.30 2.74
C GLY A 87 -10.82 -1.44 4.22
N ARG A 88 -10.49 -2.59 4.81
CA ARG A 88 -10.68 -2.86 6.24
C ARG A 88 -9.37 -2.95 7.01
N LEU A 89 -9.44 -2.63 8.31
CA LEU A 89 -8.35 -2.78 9.27
C LEU A 89 -7.95 -4.24 9.50
N ASP A 90 -8.93 -5.15 9.45
CA ASP A 90 -8.77 -6.59 9.67
C ASP A 90 -8.42 -7.37 8.39
N CYS A 91 -8.19 -6.67 7.27
CA CYS A 91 -7.97 -7.26 5.94
C CYS A 91 -9.16 -8.08 5.38
N GLY A 92 -10.35 -7.99 5.97
CA GLY A 92 -11.54 -8.64 5.45
C GLY A 92 -11.91 -8.16 4.05
N THR A 93 -12.42 -9.07 3.21
CA THR A 93 -12.78 -8.80 1.81
C THR A 93 -14.23 -8.37 1.61
N GLN A 94 -15.04 -8.36 2.68
CA GLN A 94 -16.44 -7.94 2.68
C GLN A 94 -16.65 -6.44 2.47
N GLY A 95 -15.58 -5.64 2.50
CA GLY A 95 -15.66 -4.20 2.29
C GLY A 95 -16.24 -3.41 3.48
N VAL A 96 -16.56 -2.14 3.21
CA VAL A 96 -17.24 -1.23 4.14
C VAL A 96 -18.32 -0.47 3.38
N GLU A 97 -19.59 -0.70 3.72
CA GLU A 97 -20.74 -0.07 3.06
C GLU A 97 -21.13 1.27 3.70
N ASP A 98 -21.01 1.37 5.02
CA ASP A 98 -21.39 2.57 5.77
C ASP A 98 -20.53 3.77 5.37
N THR A 99 -21.08 4.98 5.50
CA THR A 99 -20.34 6.24 5.28
C THR A 99 -19.38 6.58 6.42
N VAL A 100 -19.56 5.96 7.59
CA VAL A 100 -18.72 6.12 8.80
C VAL A 100 -18.55 4.72 9.40
N SER A 101 -17.31 4.27 9.55
CA SER A 101 -17.03 2.93 10.10
C SER A 101 -15.73 2.88 10.89
N SER A 102 -15.77 2.21 12.04
CA SER A 102 -14.58 1.88 12.82
C SER A 102 -13.70 0.83 12.15
N ASP A 103 -14.24 0.08 11.20
CA ASP A 103 -13.54 -1.04 10.55
C ASP A 103 -12.70 -0.56 9.36
N ARG A 104 -12.92 0.66 8.87
CA ARG A 104 -12.29 1.15 7.64
C ARG A 104 -10.80 1.43 7.82
N LEU A 105 -10.00 0.93 6.90
CA LEU A 105 -8.63 1.38 6.69
C LEU A 105 -8.57 2.49 5.65
N ARG A 106 -8.05 3.66 6.05
CA ARG A 106 -7.49 4.66 5.13
C ARG A 106 -6.21 5.24 5.73
N GLY A 107 -5.10 5.15 5.01
CA GLY A 107 -3.79 5.61 5.47
C GLY A 107 -2.72 4.57 5.18
N LEU A 108 -1.95 4.16 6.19
CA LEU A 108 -0.79 3.30 6.02
C LEU A 108 -0.89 2.05 6.90
N ARG A 109 -0.65 0.88 6.32
CA ARG A 109 -0.41 -0.35 7.08
C ARG A 109 1.08 -0.55 7.28
N ILE A 110 1.46 -1.11 8.43
CA ILE A 110 2.84 -1.43 8.78
C ILE A 110 2.90 -2.92 9.09
N PHE A 111 3.70 -3.64 8.31
CA PHE A 111 3.93 -5.06 8.51
C PHE A 111 5.37 -5.31 8.95
N ASP A 112 5.55 -6.17 9.95
CA ASP A 112 6.83 -6.83 10.20
C ASP A 112 7.00 -7.98 9.23
N ILE A 113 8.06 -7.92 8.43
CA ILE A 113 8.47 -8.88 7.41
C ILE A 113 9.79 -9.57 7.78
N SER A 114 10.15 -9.64 9.07
CA SER A 114 11.30 -10.41 9.57
C SER A 114 11.25 -11.88 9.12
N ASP A 115 10.04 -12.44 9.02
CA ASP A 115 9.75 -13.65 8.26
C ASP A 115 8.92 -13.26 7.03
N ILE A 116 9.58 -13.14 5.87
CA ILE A 116 8.97 -12.68 4.62
C ILE A 116 7.82 -13.60 4.15
N LYS A 117 7.80 -14.87 4.59
CA LYS A 117 6.75 -15.83 4.26
C LYS A 117 5.48 -15.61 5.07
N ASN A 118 5.64 -15.03 6.27
CA ASN A 118 4.55 -14.78 7.22
C ASN A 118 4.56 -13.33 7.73
N PRO A 119 4.31 -12.33 6.86
CA PRO A 119 4.21 -10.94 7.29
C PRO A 119 3.15 -10.74 8.39
N LYS A 120 3.45 -9.89 9.37
CA LYS A 120 2.53 -9.59 10.48
C LYS A 120 2.18 -8.12 10.49
N ASN A 121 0.89 -7.78 10.43
CA ASN A 121 0.47 -6.40 10.64
C ASN A 121 0.79 -6.01 12.10
N VAL A 122 1.66 -5.03 12.28
CA VAL A 122 2.09 -4.52 13.59
C VAL A 122 1.49 -3.16 13.92
N GLY A 123 0.77 -2.55 12.98
CA GLY A 123 0.13 -1.27 13.20
C GLY A 123 -0.46 -0.66 11.93
N ASN A 124 -1.35 0.30 12.14
CA ASN A 124 -1.96 1.08 11.07
C ASN A 124 -1.96 2.56 11.47
N VAL A 125 -1.62 3.44 10.54
CA VAL A 125 -1.75 4.89 10.68
C VAL A 125 -2.95 5.34 9.88
N GLN A 126 -3.96 5.89 10.56
CA GLN A 126 -5.18 6.39 9.92
C GLN A 126 -5.01 7.86 9.53
N THR A 127 -5.30 8.20 8.26
CA THR A 127 -5.19 9.57 7.74
C THR A 127 -6.50 10.09 7.16
N CYS A 128 -6.77 11.38 7.25
CA CYS A 128 -8.07 11.92 6.83
C CYS A 128 -8.42 11.68 5.35
N ARG A 129 -7.41 11.52 4.50
CA ARG A 129 -7.57 11.40 3.04
C ARG A 129 -7.00 10.09 2.47
N GLY A 130 -6.61 9.14 3.31
CA GLY A 130 -5.95 7.90 2.90
C GLY A 130 -4.49 8.09 2.51
N SER A 131 -3.92 7.08 1.86
CA SER A 131 -2.58 7.11 1.27
C SER A 131 -2.69 6.64 -0.17
N HIS A 132 -2.65 7.58 -1.13
CA HIS A 132 -2.52 7.28 -2.55
C HIS A 132 -1.15 6.69 -2.81
N THR A 133 -0.14 7.39 -2.30
CA THR A 133 1.21 6.88 -2.19
C THR A 133 1.87 7.40 -0.92
N HIS A 134 3.03 6.85 -0.59
CA HIS A 134 3.87 7.34 0.49
C HIS A 134 5.33 7.38 0.06
N SER A 135 6.16 8.07 0.82
CA SER A 135 7.61 8.06 0.65
C SER A 135 8.30 7.86 2.00
N VAL A 136 9.23 6.92 2.04
CA VAL A 136 10.06 6.65 3.22
C VAL A 136 11.36 7.44 3.13
N LEU A 137 11.67 8.17 4.19
CA LEU A 137 12.90 8.93 4.36
C LEU A 137 13.64 8.43 5.61
N VAL A 138 14.91 8.11 5.42
CA VAL A 138 15.86 7.81 6.49
C VAL A 138 16.80 9.00 6.61
N ASP A 139 16.71 9.80 7.69
CA ASP A 139 17.64 10.92 7.90
C ASP A 139 18.97 10.38 8.46
N PRO A 140 20.11 10.61 7.79
CA PRO A 140 21.41 10.15 8.29
C PRO A 140 21.82 10.74 9.65
N ARG A 141 21.18 11.83 10.09
CA ARG A 141 21.44 12.51 11.36
C ARG A 141 20.46 12.11 12.47
N ASP A 142 19.44 11.32 12.14
CA ASP A 142 18.46 10.81 13.08
C ASP A 142 18.24 9.32 12.84
N GLN A 143 19.12 8.52 13.43
CA GLN A 143 19.11 7.06 13.25
C GLN A 143 18.06 6.35 14.11
N GLU A 144 17.42 7.07 15.04
CA GLU A 144 16.39 6.53 15.92
C GLU A 144 15.01 6.52 15.24
N ASN A 145 14.82 7.32 14.20
CA ASN A 145 13.54 7.50 13.53
C ASN A 145 13.60 7.17 12.04
N ILE A 146 12.43 6.82 11.51
CA ILE A 146 12.15 6.83 10.08
C ILE A 146 10.94 7.72 9.85
N TYR A 147 10.97 8.43 8.73
CA TYR A 147 9.94 9.38 8.37
C TYR A 147 9.15 8.82 7.21
N VAL A 148 7.83 8.78 7.33
CA VAL A 148 6.94 8.35 6.24
C VAL A 148 6.03 9.52 5.88
N TYR A 149 6.19 10.04 4.67
CA TYR A 149 5.38 11.12 4.13
C TYR A 149 4.23 10.51 3.34
N ILE A 150 3.01 10.70 3.83
CA ILE A 150 1.79 10.14 3.22
C ILE A 150 1.15 11.19 2.31
N SER A 151 0.81 10.79 1.08
CA SER A 151 0.07 11.60 0.12
C SER A 151 -1.29 10.97 -0.15
N GLY A 152 -2.35 11.52 0.43
CA GLY A 152 -3.73 11.06 0.21
C GLY A 152 -4.49 11.98 -0.74
N SER A 153 -5.11 11.43 -1.78
CA SER A 153 -5.86 12.20 -2.78
C SER A 153 -7.38 12.13 -2.58
N SER A 154 -7.86 11.12 -1.84
CA SER A 154 -9.30 10.90 -1.63
C SER A 154 -9.96 11.98 -0.77
N GLN A 155 -11.30 11.99 -0.74
CA GLN A 155 -12.09 12.96 0.01
C GLN A 155 -11.79 12.88 1.52
N VAL A 156 -11.93 14.01 2.21
CA VAL A 156 -11.79 14.07 3.67
C VAL A 156 -12.91 13.23 4.29
N ARG A 157 -12.54 12.24 5.12
CA ARG A 157 -13.56 11.46 5.84
C ARG A 157 -14.23 12.27 6.94
N SER A 158 -15.41 11.82 7.34
CA SER A 158 -16.16 12.43 8.44
C SER A 158 -15.33 12.50 9.73
N PRO A 159 -15.39 13.61 10.49
CA PRO A 159 -14.85 13.70 11.84
C PRO A 159 -15.40 12.62 12.80
N SER A 160 -16.57 12.06 12.52
CA SER A 160 -17.16 10.96 13.28
C SER A 160 -16.49 9.61 12.99
N GLU A 161 -15.82 9.47 11.84
CA GLU A 161 -15.02 8.29 11.51
C GLU A 161 -13.58 8.42 12.03
N LEU A 162 -12.99 9.61 11.89
CA LEU A 162 -11.68 9.92 12.46
C LEU A 162 -11.67 11.38 12.93
N ALA A 163 -11.51 11.57 14.25
CA ALA A 163 -11.46 12.89 14.86
C ALA A 163 -10.32 13.74 14.25
N GLY A 164 -10.59 15.03 14.03
CA GLY A 164 -9.63 15.97 13.45
C GLY A 164 -9.68 16.09 11.92
N CYS A 165 -10.50 15.29 11.23
CA CYS A 165 -10.66 15.38 9.77
C CYS A 165 -11.60 16.50 9.34
N LEU A 166 -11.07 17.72 9.24
CA LEU A 166 -11.83 18.91 8.85
C LEU A 166 -11.79 19.13 7.34
N ASP A 167 -12.97 19.17 6.72
CA ASP A 167 -13.16 19.45 5.28
C ASP A 167 -13.53 20.91 5.04
N VAL A 168 -12.57 21.80 5.32
CA VAL A 168 -12.70 23.25 5.13
C VAL A 168 -11.48 23.77 4.40
N MET A 169 -11.56 24.93 3.75
CA MET A 169 -10.40 25.47 3.04
C MET A 169 -9.26 25.80 4.03
N PRO A 170 -7.98 25.54 3.70
CA PRO A 170 -6.86 25.82 4.61
C PRO A 170 -6.68 27.30 5.00
N ALA A 171 -7.36 28.21 4.28
CA ALA A 171 -7.45 29.64 4.60
C ALA A 171 -8.46 29.95 5.71
N GLN A 172 -9.44 29.06 5.93
CA GLN A 172 -10.45 29.18 6.98
C GLN A 172 -9.96 28.55 8.29
N ASP A 173 -9.27 27.41 8.20
CA ASP A 173 -8.71 26.70 9.36
C ASP A 173 -7.36 26.08 9.00
N SER A 174 -6.33 26.34 9.81
CA SER A 174 -5.00 25.74 9.64
C SER A 174 -4.96 24.24 9.93
N ASN A 175 -5.97 23.71 10.62
CA ASN A 175 -6.14 22.28 10.90
C ASN A 175 -6.92 21.54 9.80
N SER A 176 -7.19 22.19 8.67
CA SER A 176 -7.81 21.55 7.52
C SER A 176 -7.04 20.30 7.08
N ALA A 177 -7.78 19.24 6.71
CA ALA A 177 -7.21 18.05 6.09
C ALA A 177 -6.96 18.22 4.58
N LEU A 178 -7.34 19.35 3.98
CA LEU A 178 -7.05 19.70 2.60
C LEU A 178 -5.62 20.23 2.46
N PHE A 179 -5.01 19.98 1.30
CA PHE A 179 -3.70 20.55 0.98
C PHE A 179 -3.81 22.04 0.65
N ARG A 180 -2.73 22.77 0.94
CA ARG A 180 -2.51 24.15 0.47
C ARG A 180 -1.86 24.14 -0.91
#